data_AF-A0A958SUF0-F1
#
_entry.id   AF-A0A958SUF0-F1
#
_cell.length_a   1.000
_cell.length_b   1.000
_cell.length_c   1.000
_cell.angle_alpha   90.00
_cell.angle_beta   90.00
_cell.angle_gamma   90.00
#
_symmetry.space_group_name_H-M   'P 1'
#
loop_
_entity.id
_entity.type
_entity.pdbx_description
1 polymer ?
#
loop_
_entity_poly.entity_id
_entity_poly.type
_entity_poly.pdbx_seq_one_letter_code
_entity_poly.pdbx_strand_id
1 'polypeptide(L)'
;MNYQGVLTKMETEYAQPIQYYWVLENDYINMNQMLNKKISIQFVKYHCLNCGLNKPIYRQGFCKECFYEVPQAADWVMRPELSQA
;
A
#
# COMPACT_ATOMS: atom_id res chain seq x y z
N MET A 1 2.60 -12.81 -17.30
CA MET A 1 3.29 -12.56 -16.02
C MET A 1 2.21 -12.46 -14.96
N ASN A 2 2.30 -13.30 -13.93
CA ASN A 2 1.41 -13.22 -12.78
C ASN A 2 2.22 -12.56 -11.67
N TYR A 3 1.94 -11.29 -11.42
CA TYR A 3 2.55 -10.56 -10.32
C TYR A 3 1.66 -10.69 -9.09
N GLN A 4 2.27 -10.83 -7.92
CA GLN A 4 1.56 -10.89 -6.65
C GLN A 4 2.26 -9.97 -5.65
N GLY A 5 1.47 -9.21 -4.91
CA GLY A 5 1.96 -8.39 -3.83
C GLY A 5 0.82 -7.63 -3.16
N VAL A 6 1.17 -6.78 -2.21
CA VAL A 6 0.23 -5.94 -1.49
C VAL A 6 -0.02 -4.67 -2.29
N LEU A 7 -1.29 -4.26 -2.40
CA LEU A 7 -1.63 -2.99 -3.03
C LEU A 7 -1.24 -1.84 -2.10
N THR A 8 -0.19 -1.12 -2.47
CA THR A 8 0.31 0.09 -1.78
C THR A 8 0.28 1.28 -2.73
N LYS A 9 0.54 2.49 -2.19
CA LYS A 9 0.67 3.70 -3.00
C LYS A 9 1.83 3.52 -3.99
N MET A 10 1.59 3.82 -5.27
CA MET A 10 2.61 3.75 -6.31
C MET A 10 3.73 4.76 -6.06
N GLU A 11 4.96 4.34 -6.35
CA GLU A 11 6.11 5.23 -6.40
C GLU A 11 6.06 6.08 -7.67
N THR A 12 6.50 7.33 -7.55
CA THR A 12 6.46 8.30 -8.65
C THR A 12 7.84 8.85 -8.86
N GLU A 13 8.33 8.75 -10.09
CA GLU A 13 9.61 9.31 -10.50
C GLU A 13 9.39 10.58 -11.33
N TYR A 14 10.12 11.63 -10.98
CA TYR A 14 10.05 12.91 -11.68
C TYR A 14 10.80 12.82 -13.02
N ALA A 15 10.07 12.47 -14.07
CA ALA A 15 10.54 12.36 -15.45
C ALA A 15 9.57 13.05 -16.42
N GLN A 16 9.91 13.08 -17.71
CA GLN A 16 9.05 13.61 -18.77
C GLN A 16 8.74 12.49 -19.78
N PRO A 17 7.55 11.87 -19.73
CA PRO A 17 6.45 12.04 -18.77
C PRO A 17 6.76 11.43 -17.39
N ILE A 18 6.02 11.85 -16.36
CA ILE A 18 6.13 11.31 -14.99
C ILE A 18 5.93 9.79 -15.04
N GLN A 19 6.85 9.03 -14.44
CA GLN A 19 6.78 7.57 -14.40
C GLN A 19 6.13 7.11 -13.10
N TYR A 20 5.15 6.21 -13.22
CA TYR A 20 4.51 5.55 -12.09
C TYR A 20 4.96 4.11 -12.00
N TYR A 21 5.44 3.72 -10.83
CA TYR A 21 5.87 2.36 -10.54
C TYR A 21 4.99 1.77 -9.47
N TRP A 22 4.42 0.62 -9.78
CA TRP A 22 3.77 -0.21 -8.78
C TRP A 22 4.81 -1.17 -8.22
N VAL A 23 5.31 -0.85 -7.04
CA VAL A 23 6.28 -1.68 -6.31
C VAL A 23 5.53 -2.75 -5.52
N LEU A 24 5.88 -4.00 -5.78
CA LEU A 24 5.43 -5.19 -5.08
C LEU A 24 6.62 -5.72 -4.25
N GLU A 25 6.41 -6.76 -3.44
CA GLU A 25 7.45 -7.25 -2.51
C GLU A 25 8.76 -7.63 -3.22
N ASN A 26 8.68 -8.34 -4.36
CA ASN A 26 9.85 -8.86 -5.08
C ASN A 26 10.00 -8.29 -6.49
N ASP A 27 9.04 -7.48 -6.95
CA ASP A 27 8.94 -7.03 -8.33
C ASP A 27 8.42 -5.59 -8.37
N TYR A 28 8.64 -4.91 -9.50
CA TYR A 28 8.02 -3.63 -9.77
C TYR A 28 7.47 -3.60 -11.18
N ILE A 29 6.36 -2.89 -11.36
CA ILE A 29 5.70 -2.73 -12.66
C ILE A 29 5.72 -1.25 -13.02
N ASN A 30 6.35 -0.89 -14.14
CA ASN A 30 6.17 0.44 -14.71
C ASN A 30 4.75 0.52 -15.32
N MET A 31 3.88 1.29 -14.68
CA MET A 31 2.46 1.41 -15.05
C MET A 31 2.27 2.17 -16.36
N ASN A 32 3.18 3.08 -16.70
CA ASN A 32 3.12 3.83 -17.95
C ASN A 32 3.22 2.89 -19.16
N GLN A 33 4.02 1.82 -19.06
CA GLN A 33 4.14 0.80 -20.11
C GLN A 33 2.89 -0.09 -20.26
N MET A 34 1.97 -0.02 -19.30
CA MET A 34 0.72 -0.80 -19.29
C MET A 34 -0.47 0.01 -19.80
N LEU A 35 -0.27 1.28 -20.15
CA LEU A 35 -1.29 2.09 -20.81
C LEU A 35 -1.74 1.41 -22.12
N ASN A 36 -3.05 1.44 -22.38
CA ASN A 36 -3.72 0.78 -23.50
C ASN A 36 -3.64 -0.76 -23.52
N LYS A 37 -3.14 -1.41 -22.46
CA LYS A 37 -3.18 -2.87 -22.30
C LYS A 37 -4.33 -3.28 -21.39
N LYS A 38 -4.86 -4.49 -21.60
CA LYS A 38 -5.86 -5.08 -20.70
C LYS A 38 -5.14 -5.69 -19.49
N ILE A 39 -5.53 -5.25 -18.29
CA ILE A 39 -4.99 -5.73 -17.02
C ILE A 39 -6.14 -6.41 -16.26
N SER A 40 -5.88 -7.54 -15.63
CA SER A 40 -6.80 -8.20 -14.71
C SER A 40 -6.20 -8.18 -13.31
N ILE A 41 -7.01 -7.85 -12.31
CA ILE A 41 -6.61 -7.85 -10.91
C ILE A 41 -7.52 -8.83 -10.18
N GLN A 42 -6.93 -9.77 -9.46
CA GLN A 42 -7.66 -10.74 -8.66
C GLN A 42 -7.29 -10.58 -7.18
N PHE A 43 -8.30 -10.52 -6.33
CA PHE A 43 -8.09 -10.55 -4.89
C PHE A 43 -7.72 -11.97 -4.45
N VAL A 44 -6.58 -12.11 -3.78
CA VAL A 44 -6.09 -13.40 -3.26
C VAL A 44 -6.33 -13.51 -1.75
N LYS A 45 -5.87 -12.52 -0.99
CA LYS A 45 -5.96 -12.49 0.48
C LYS A 45 -5.76 -11.08 1.01
N TYR A 46 -6.06 -10.89 2.29
CA TYR A 46 -5.61 -9.72 3.02
C TYR A 46 -4.15 -9.88 3.47
N HIS A 47 -3.49 -8.75 3.69
CA HIS A 47 -2.15 -8.69 4.25
C HIS A 47 -2.00 -7.39 5.05
N CYS A 48 -1.85 -7.52 6.37
CA CYS A 48 -1.61 -6.36 7.24
C CYS A 48 -0.18 -5.87 7.06
N LEU A 49 0.02 -4.57 6.82
CA LEU A 49 1.34 -3.98 6.62
C LEU A 49 2.25 -4.06 7.87
N ASN A 50 1.69 -4.30 9.06
CA ASN A 50 2.46 -4.45 10.30
C ASN A 50 2.78 -5.92 10.62
N CYS A 51 1.77 -6.78 10.71
CA CYS A 51 1.94 -8.16 11.17
C CYS A 51 2.02 -9.21 10.04
N GLY A 52 1.78 -8.82 8.78
CA GLY A 52 1.80 -9.72 7.61
C GLY A 52 0.69 -10.78 7.56
N LEU A 53 -0.19 -10.83 8.56
CA LEU A 53 -1.24 -11.84 8.66
C LEU A 53 -2.40 -11.55 7.70
N ASN A 54 -3.06 -12.63 7.27
CA ASN A 54 -4.31 -12.58 6.49
C ASN A 54 -5.51 -12.29 7.40
N LYS A 55 -5.60 -11.04 7.85
CA LYS A 55 -6.72 -10.51 8.64
C LYS A 55 -7.41 -9.38 7.85
N PRO A 56 -8.74 -9.22 7.97
CA PRO A 56 -9.43 -8.09 7.36
C PRO A 56 -8.76 -6.76 7.70
N ILE A 57 -8.51 -5.95 6.67
CA ILE A 57 -7.87 -4.64 6.81
C ILE A 57 -8.90 -3.62 7.27
N TYR A 58 -8.55 -2.83 8.28
CA TYR A 58 -9.42 -1.82 8.86
C TYR A 58 -9.13 -0.44 8.27
N ARG A 59 -7.93 0.12 8.55
CA ARG A 59 -7.52 1.47 8.12
C ARG A 59 -6.01 1.53 7.90
N GLN A 60 -5.57 2.39 6.98
CA GLN A 60 -4.16 2.65 6.66
C GLN A 60 -3.33 1.38 6.34
N GLY A 61 -3.96 0.32 5.83
CA GLY A 61 -3.28 -0.95 5.54
C GLY A 61 -3.02 -1.83 6.78
N PHE A 62 -3.57 -1.49 7.94
CA PHE A 62 -3.47 -2.27 9.17
C PHE A 62 -4.75 -3.04 9.49
N CYS A 63 -4.61 -4.20 10.12
CA CYS A 63 -5.72 -4.89 10.76
C CYS A 63 -6.17 -4.13 12.03
N LYS A 64 -7.35 -4.46 12.56
CA LYS A 64 -7.94 -3.75 13.71
C LYS A 64 -7.01 -3.74 14.93
N GLU A 65 -6.41 -4.88 15.28
CA GLU A 65 -5.48 -4.99 16.42
C GLU A 65 -4.27 -4.06 16.23
N CYS A 66 -3.55 -4.23 15.11
CA CYS A 66 -2.37 -3.42 14.83
C CYS A 66 -2.72 -1.93 14.77
N PHE A 67 -3.85 -1.55 14.17
CA PHE A 67 -4.23 -0.14 14.05
C PHE A 67 -4.27 0.60 15.41
N TYR A 68 -4.67 -0.06 16.50
CA TYR A 68 -4.69 0.56 17.83
C TYR A 68 -3.37 0.42 18.60
N GLU A 69 -2.49 -0.49 18.19
CA GLU A 69 -1.24 -0.80 18.89
C GLU A 69 -0.02 -0.08 18.30
N VAL A 70 0.06 0.10 16.97
CA VAL A 70 1.25 0.72 16.35
C VAL A 70 1.21 2.25 16.46
N PRO A 71 2.31 2.89 16.89
CA PRO A 71 2.41 4.34 16.98
C PRO A 71 2.27 5.05 15.63
N GLN A 72 2.59 4.36 14.52
CA GLN A 72 2.40 4.87 13.16
C GLN A 72 0.93 5.09 12.79
N ALA A 73 0.00 4.39 13.45
CA ALA A 73 -1.43 4.55 13.26
C ALA A 73 -2.08 5.30 14.44
N ALA A 74 -1.30 5.86 15.35
CA ALA A 74 -1.82 6.53 16.53
C ALA A 74 -2.63 7.78 16.16
N ASP A 75 -3.55 8.15 17.06
CA ASP A 75 -4.49 9.25 16.83
C ASP A 75 -3.78 10.57 16.50
N TRP A 76 -2.62 10.86 17.12
CA TRP A 76 -1.85 12.08 16.83
C TRP A 76 -1.25 12.13 15.41
N VAL A 77 -1.09 10.99 14.73
CA VAL A 77 -0.67 10.95 13.32
C VAL A 77 -1.83 11.36 12.40
N MET A 78 -3.06 10.98 12.76
CA MET A 78 -4.27 11.35 12.02
C MET A 78 -4.86 12.71 12.43
N ARG A 79 -4.56 13.14 13.65
CA ARG A 79 -5.00 14.39 14.28
C ARG A 79 -3.78 15.06 14.91
N PRO A 80 -2.98 15.78 14.11
CA PRO A 80 -1.75 16.43 14.59
C PRO A 80 -1.97 17.29 15.84
N GLU A 81 -3.18 17.81 16.03
CA GLU A 81 -3.60 18.62 17.18
C GLU A 81 -3.61 17.88 18.53
N LEU A 82 -3.64 16.54 18.54
CA LEU A 82 -3.59 15.74 19.78
C LEU A 82 -2.16 15.37 20.20
N SER A 83 -1.14 15.82 19.45
CA SER A 83 0.26 15.61 19.80
C SER A 83 0.60 16.36 21.09
N GLN A 84 1.12 15.65 22.09
CA GLN A 84 1.58 16.21 23.37
C GLN A 84 3.10 16.46 23.40
N ALA A 85 3.74 16.55 22.23
CA ALA A 85 5.16 16.85 22.08
C ALA A 85 5.49 18.31 22.42
#